data_AF-A0A4P9ZEY8-F1
#
_entry.id   AF-A0A4P9ZEY8-F1
#
_cell.length_a   1.000
_cell.length_b   1.000
_cell.length_c   1.000
_cell.angle_alpha   90.00
_cell.angle_beta   90.00
_cell.angle_gamma   90.00
#
_symmetry.space_group_name_H-M   'P 1'
#
loop_
_entity.id
_entity.type
_entity.pdbx_description
1 polymer ?
#
loop_
_entity_poly.entity_id
_entity_poly.type
_entity_poly.pdbx_seq_one_letter_code
_entity_poly.pdbx_strand_id
1 'polypeptide(L)'
;SDFDALDVLYPALAGHPLRLAAVLSAAEPFLVRAPAVARLRAHVFSEILGVRPAQVLTSGVRWMCACTYLVETTDGAILPEHKMAMVYAQVDAWLASEAAFDDAFVRVRYLLAVFFTRLAECGGDVAECAWHTAADLCVDNLVTAQVQGGAVGLRYASIKLAAALARHAPAAIWKDVQRAVVEELVAVSGSGIGGSALCDELVLRILTRIAVPRDVVQAHEPKLYAVLSNARPVCLQRAALLLLEKHILDAQQDMVVEYQLQRAAMSSSGDEPVLRPLPQALIHSIGANTVGCHIDDLVHSGDYPQAMRYIWSWHLVFRHFQDTPLGVKTAYAAQLADAGAVDYLLDTVFDTISPSDPAFVRQLVTEPVDRNSAVLPTKCVISTYLPANGLGSRHEVHLGLVHLYYLSLRYLGSSAQQWYASMRDATRKQAVGAFSARYVSLVLVEQMLATVEQARTRLGEDVVVRINRVAGEIRCVYTIDEQTLEMVVRVPAEYPLASVSVEGAQRLGVKESRWKAWLLASQRVISLTNGSILDSIELFSRNVSLHFLGFVECAICYSILHQDHLLPAKTCTTCLNKFHAACLYKWFKSSGSSTCPLCRSTFNFKRRS
;
A
#
# COMPACT_ATOMS: atom_id res chain seq x y z
N SER A 1 -55.15 8.82 -5.33
CA SER A 1 -54.40 9.94 -4.73
C SER A 1 -54.84 11.20 -5.45
N ASP A 2 -55.23 12.25 -4.71
CA ASP A 2 -55.81 13.51 -5.24
C ASP A 2 -54.86 14.33 -6.15
N PHE A 3 -53.73 13.75 -6.57
CA PHE A 3 -52.73 14.40 -7.41
C PHE A 3 -53.08 14.36 -8.89
N ASP A 4 -53.73 13.28 -9.37
CA ASP A 4 -54.25 13.19 -10.75
C ASP A 4 -55.42 14.15 -11.01
N ALA A 5 -56.04 14.68 -9.94
CA ALA A 5 -57.10 15.68 -10.01
C ALA A 5 -56.57 17.12 -10.14
N LEU A 6 -55.25 17.34 -10.01
CA LEU A 6 -54.61 18.63 -10.26
C LEU A 6 -54.54 18.86 -11.78
N ASP A 7 -55.11 19.97 -12.25
CA ASP A 7 -55.13 20.36 -13.67
C ASP A 7 -53.77 20.90 -14.14
N VAL A 8 -52.75 20.05 -14.05
CA VAL A 8 -51.38 20.38 -14.43
C VAL A 8 -51.28 20.41 -15.95
N LEU A 9 -50.94 21.57 -16.52
CA LEU A 9 -50.73 21.75 -17.96
C LEU A 9 -49.41 21.13 -18.42
N TYR A 10 -49.35 19.80 -18.48
CA TYR A 10 -48.17 19.04 -18.90
C TYR A 10 -47.58 19.45 -20.27
N PRO A 11 -48.36 19.80 -21.31
CA PRO A 11 -47.81 20.28 -22.58
C PRO A 11 -47.08 21.63 -22.47
N ALA A 12 -47.57 22.54 -21.63
CA ALA A 12 -46.90 23.81 -21.36
C ALA A 12 -45.62 23.59 -20.54
N LEU A 13 -45.62 22.62 -19.63
CA LEU A 13 -44.43 22.23 -18.87
C LEU A 13 -43.35 21.59 -19.74
N ALA A 14 -43.73 20.80 -20.75
CA ALA A 14 -42.79 20.15 -21.68
C ALA A 14 -41.85 21.16 -22.36
N GLY A 15 -42.36 22.36 -22.70
CA GLY A 15 -41.58 23.44 -23.30
C GLY A 15 -40.61 24.16 -22.34
N HIS A 16 -40.67 23.89 -21.04
CA HIS A 16 -39.87 24.55 -20.00
C HIS A 16 -39.15 23.53 -19.11
N PRO A 17 -37.97 23.00 -19.54
CA PRO A 17 -37.29 21.88 -18.88
C PRO A 17 -37.00 22.09 -17.39
N LEU A 18 -36.66 23.31 -16.96
CA LEU A 18 -36.40 23.61 -15.53
C LEU A 18 -37.68 23.56 -14.68
N ARG A 19 -38.81 24.03 -15.23
CA ARG A 19 -40.11 23.95 -14.54
C ARG A 19 -40.57 22.50 -14.48
N LEU A 20 -40.38 21.77 -15.58
CA LEU A 20 -40.66 20.34 -15.63
C LEU A 20 -39.82 19.58 -14.59
N ALA A 21 -38.51 19.81 -14.55
CA ALA A 21 -37.60 19.20 -13.57
C ALA A 21 -38.04 19.46 -12.12
N ALA A 22 -38.36 20.73 -11.79
CA ALA A 22 -38.81 21.09 -10.44
C ALA A 22 -40.10 20.35 -10.05
N VAL A 23 -41.07 20.24 -10.97
CA VAL A 23 -42.32 19.50 -10.73
C VAL A 23 -42.07 18.01 -10.56
N LEU A 24 -41.27 17.39 -11.45
CA LEU A 24 -40.96 15.96 -11.38
C LEU A 24 -40.20 15.60 -10.11
N SER A 25 -39.20 16.40 -9.70
CA SER A 25 -38.42 16.14 -8.49
C SER A 25 -39.19 16.41 -7.19
N ALA A 26 -40.12 17.38 -7.15
CA ALA A 26 -40.87 17.69 -5.94
C ALA A 26 -42.02 16.72 -5.67
N ALA A 27 -42.56 16.09 -6.71
CA ALA A 27 -43.75 15.23 -6.63
C ALA A 27 -43.49 13.79 -7.12
N GLU A 28 -42.23 13.35 -7.17
CA GLU A 28 -41.81 12.04 -7.66
C GLU A 28 -42.67 10.87 -7.13
N PRO A 29 -42.95 10.72 -5.81
CA PRO A 29 -43.72 9.58 -5.30
C PRO A 29 -45.16 9.51 -5.81
N PHE A 30 -45.71 10.65 -6.26
CA PHE A 30 -47.08 10.77 -6.76
C PHE A 30 -47.15 10.65 -8.28
N LEU A 31 -46.06 10.96 -8.97
CA LEU A 31 -45.99 11.09 -10.42
C LEU A 31 -45.51 9.82 -11.14
N VAL A 32 -44.74 8.94 -10.48
CA VAL A 32 -44.19 7.69 -11.06
C VAL A 32 -45.28 6.78 -11.66
N ARG A 33 -46.51 6.82 -11.13
CA ARG A 33 -47.65 5.99 -11.59
C ARG A 33 -48.73 6.77 -12.34
N ALA A 34 -48.56 8.07 -12.52
CA ALA A 34 -49.57 8.93 -13.14
C ALA A 34 -49.62 8.71 -14.67
N PRO A 35 -50.78 8.36 -15.27
CA PRO A 35 -50.91 8.21 -16.72
C PRO A 35 -50.54 9.48 -17.51
N ALA A 36 -50.68 10.65 -16.89
CA ALA A 36 -50.30 11.92 -17.47
C ALA A 36 -48.79 12.04 -17.71
N VAL A 37 -47.97 11.49 -16.83
CA VAL A 37 -46.50 11.47 -16.96
C VAL A 37 -46.06 10.53 -18.07
N ALA A 38 -46.73 9.37 -18.23
CA ALA A 38 -46.47 8.48 -19.35
C ALA A 38 -46.78 9.14 -20.71
N ARG A 39 -47.86 9.92 -20.80
CA ARG A 39 -48.20 10.71 -22.01
C ARG A 39 -47.18 11.82 -22.26
N LEU A 40 -46.80 12.56 -21.22
CA LEU A 40 -45.77 13.60 -21.31
C LEU A 40 -44.44 13.02 -21.80
N ARG A 41 -44.03 11.87 -21.27
CA ARG A 41 -42.83 11.15 -21.69
C ARG A 41 -42.90 10.77 -23.16
N ALA A 42 -44.00 10.16 -23.62
CA ALA A 42 -44.16 9.84 -25.03
C ALA A 42 -44.09 11.08 -25.94
N HIS A 43 -44.63 12.22 -25.50
CA HIS A 43 -44.55 13.48 -26.23
C HIS A 43 -43.10 14.01 -26.30
N VAL A 44 -42.42 14.15 -25.16
CA VAL A 44 -41.04 14.68 -25.09
C VAL A 44 -40.06 13.84 -25.93
N PHE A 45 -40.16 12.52 -25.85
CA PHE A 45 -39.33 11.64 -26.67
C PHE A 45 -39.75 11.60 -28.15
N SER A 46 -40.97 12.01 -28.52
CA SER A 46 -41.32 12.23 -29.92
C SER A 46 -40.67 13.51 -30.46
N GLU A 47 -40.62 14.56 -29.63
CA GLU A 47 -40.01 15.83 -29.99
C GLU A 47 -38.50 15.70 -30.23
N ILE A 48 -37.81 14.86 -29.45
CA ILE A 48 -36.36 14.64 -29.61
C ILE A 48 -36.00 14.02 -30.97
N LEU A 49 -36.86 13.12 -31.46
CA LEU A 49 -36.69 12.48 -32.77
C LEU A 49 -36.87 13.47 -33.94
N GLY A 50 -37.54 14.60 -33.70
CA GLY A 50 -37.71 15.67 -34.69
C GLY A 50 -36.55 16.67 -34.78
N VAL A 51 -35.60 16.65 -33.83
CA VAL A 51 -34.51 17.63 -33.77
C VAL A 51 -33.42 17.30 -34.78
N ARG A 52 -33.24 18.14 -35.80
CA ARG A 52 -32.16 17.96 -36.80
C ARG A 52 -30.78 18.27 -36.20
N PRO A 53 -29.66 17.73 -36.73
CA PRO A 53 -28.31 18.03 -36.25
C PRO A 53 -28.00 19.53 -36.09
N ALA A 54 -28.45 20.37 -37.04
CA ALA A 54 -28.29 21.83 -36.98
C ALA A 54 -29.03 22.51 -35.81
N GLN A 55 -29.97 21.83 -35.16
CA GLN A 55 -30.80 22.34 -34.05
C GLN A 55 -30.41 21.73 -32.70
N VAL A 56 -29.38 20.88 -32.66
CA VAL A 56 -28.99 20.13 -31.45
C VAL A 56 -28.58 21.06 -30.31
N LEU A 57 -27.84 22.13 -30.61
CA LEU A 57 -27.39 23.11 -29.61
C LEU A 57 -28.51 23.97 -29.00
N THR A 58 -29.71 23.97 -29.61
CA THR A 58 -30.87 24.74 -29.12
C THR A 58 -31.99 23.82 -28.66
N SER A 59 -32.76 23.27 -29.60
CA SER A 59 -33.91 22.42 -29.32
C SER A 59 -33.49 21.04 -28.79
N GLY A 60 -32.33 20.53 -29.20
CA GLY A 60 -31.76 19.28 -28.68
C GLY A 60 -31.43 19.36 -27.18
N VAL A 61 -30.74 20.41 -26.75
CA VAL A 61 -30.45 20.67 -25.31
C VAL A 61 -31.74 20.73 -24.49
N ARG A 62 -32.76 21.44 -24.99
CA ARG A 62 -34.06 21.56 -24.31
C ARG A 62 -34.72 20.19 -24.10
N TRP A 63 -34.88 19.44 -25.19
CA TRP A 63 -35.61 18.17 -25.16
C TRP A 63 -34.82 17.06 -24.47
N MET A 64 -33.50 17.00 -24.65
CA MET A 64 -32.65 16.05 -23.95
C MET A 64 -32.67 16.29 -22.43
N CYS A 65 -32.65 17.55 -21.99
CA CYS A 65 -32.81 17.89 -20.58
C CYS A 65 -34.14 17.33 -20.02
N ALA A 66 -35.25 17.53 -20.74
CA ALA A 66 -36.54 16.97 -20.34
C ALA A 66 -36.57 15.43 -20.35
N CYS A 67 -35.95 14.78 -21.34
CA CYS A 67 -35.79 13.32 -21.38
C CYS A 67 -35.07 12.79 -20.15
N THR A 68 -33.96 13.40 -19.74
CA THR A 68 -33.17 12.96 -18.58
C THR A 68 -33.99 12.88 -17.29
N TYR A 69 -34.88 13.84 -17.03
CA TYR A 69 -35.74 13.81 -15.83
C TYR A 69 -36.89 12.79 -15.93
N LEU A 70 -37.33 12.44 -17.14
CA LEU A 70 -38.44 11.51 -17.37
C LEU A 70 -38.01 10.03 -17.44
N VAL A 71 -36.70 9.77 -17.41
CA VAL A 71 -36.14 8.40 -17.32
C VAL A 71 -36.36 7.80 -15.93
N GLU A 72 -36.28 8.60 -14.86
CA GLU A 72 -36.36 8.11 -13.46
C GLU A 72 -37.80 7.90 -12.96
N THR A 73 -38.82 8.43 -13.66
CA THR A 73 -40.20 8.46 -13.17
C THR A 73 -41.04 7.29 -13.71
N THR A 74 -40.66 6.03 -13.46
CA THR A 74 -41.39 4.86 -13.97
C THR A 74 -41.11 3.56 -13.22
N ASP A 75 -42.17 2.77 -12.96
CA ASP A 75 -42.09 1.40 -12.41
C ASP A 75 -41.93 0.33 -13.53
N GLY A 76 -41.73 0.74 -14.79
CA GLY A 76 -41.70 -0.13 -15.97
C GLY A 76 -41.01 0.50 -17.18
N ALA A 77 -41.11 -0.13 -18.36
CA ALA A 77 -40.41 0.30 -19.58
C ALA A 77 -40.61 1.80 -19.89
N ILE A 78 -39.49 2.51 -20.14
CA ILE A 78 -39.47 3.96 -20.40
C ILE A 78 -40.29 4.28 -21.66
N LEU A 79 -40.04 3.52 -22.73
CA LEU A 79 -40.76 3.56 -24.00
C LEU A 79 -40.77 2.18 -24.63
N PRO A 80 -41.63 1.95 -25.65
CA PRO A 80 -41.50 0.78 -26.51
C PRO A 80 -40.09 0.69 -27.11
N GLU A 81 -39.54 -0.52 -27.19
CA GLU A 81 -38.17 -0.81 -27.61
C GLU A 81 -37.79 -0.14 -28.95
N HIS A 82 -38.64 -0.27 -29.97
CA HIS A 82 -38.42 0.35 -31.28
C HIS A 82 -38.28 1.88 -31.21
N LYS A 83 -39.01 2.56 -30.30
CA LYS A 83 -38.91 4.02 -30.13
C LYS A 83 -37.62 4.40 -29.40
N MET A 84 -37.20 3.61 -28.41
CA MET A 84 -35.91 3.82 -27.75
C MET A 84 -34.75 3.63 -28.74
N ALA A 85 -34.81 2.60 -29.59
CA ALA A 85 -33.81 2.37 -30.63
C ALA A 85 -33.66 3.57 -31.58
N MET A 86 -34.77 4.21 -31.97
CA MET A 86 -34.73 5.44 -32.75
C MET A 86 -34.08 6.60 -32.00
N VAL A 87 -34.28 6.70 -30.68
CA VAL A 87 -33.64 7.74 -29.85
C VAL A 87 -32.14 7.51 -29.77
N TYR A 88 -31.69 6.27 -29.61
CA TYR A 88 -30.26 5.94 -29.62
C TYR A 88 -29.61 6.28 -30.96
N ALA A 89 -30.23 5.88 -32.09
CA ALA A 89 -29.75 6.24 -33.42
C ALA A 89 -29.70 7.76 -33.65
N GLN A 90 -30.65 8.50 -33.07
CA GLN A 90 -30.65 9.96 -33.13
C GLN A 90 -29.47 10.56 -32.34
N VAL A 91 -29.15 10.01 -31.17
CA VAL A 91 -27.98 10.40 -30.37
C VAL A 91 -26.69 10.13 -31.13
N ASP A 92 -26.54 8.94 -31.73
CA ASP A 92 -25.36 8.60 -32.55
C ASP A 92 -25.20 9.57 -33.72
N ALA A 93 -26.30 9.91 -34.40
CA ALA A 93 -26.30 10.89 -35.48
C ALA A 93 -25.87 12.29 -35.02
N TRP A 94 -26.18 12.69 -33.78
CA TRP A 94 -25.69 13.96 -33.23
C TRP A 94 -24.20 13.91 -32.92
N LEU A 95 -23.72 12.81 -32.33
CA LEU A 95 -22.30 12.62 -32.00
C LEU A 95 -21.43 12.57 -33.26
N ALA A 96 -21.96 12.07 -34.37
CA ALA A 96 -21.27 12.02 -35.67
C ALA A 96 -21.42 13.30 -36.53
N SER A 97 -22.18 14.29 -36.08
CA SER A 97 -22.48 15.50 -36.87
C SER A 97 -21.39 16.56 -36.79
N GLU A 98 -21.35 17.49 -37.73
CA GLU A 98 -20.45 18.66 -37.68
C GLU A 98 -20.63 19.50 -36.41
N ALA A 99 -21.82 19.50 -35.82
CA ALA A 99 -22.09 20.20 -34.57
C ALA A 99 -21.30 19.62 -33.38
N ALA A 100 -20.83 18.37 -33.46
CA ALA A 100 -20.04 17.74 -32.40
C ALA A 100 -18.64 18.36 -32.21
N PHE A 101 -18.15 19.08 -33.23
CA PHE A 101 -16.86 19.81 -33.18
C PHE A 101 -16.99 21.23 -32.63
N ASP A 102 -18.21 21.73 -32.38
CA ASP A 102 -18.44 23.03 -31.75
C ASP A 102 -18.19 22.94 -30.23
N ASP A 103 -17.46 23.91 -29.66
CA ASP A 103 -17.22 23.97 -28.21
C ASP A 103 -18.51 24.02 -27.38
N ALA A 104 -19.59 24.59 -27.91
CA ALA A 104 -20.90 24.62 -27.26
C ALA A 104 -21.54 23.22 -27.12
N PHE A 105 -21.09 22.24 -27.90
CA PHE A 105 -21.58 20.86 -27.87
C PHE A 105 -21.23 20.13 -26.57
N VAL A 106 -20.30 20.66 -25.77
CA VAL A 106 -20.04 20.21 -24.39
C VAL A 106 -21.32 20.12 -23.56
N ARG A 107 -22.29 21.02 -23.78
CA ARG A 107 -23.59 20.99 -23.10
C ARG A 107 -24.40 19.74 -23.45
N VAL A 108 -24.34 19.33 -24.72
CA VAL A 108 -25.02 18.14 -25.23
C VAL A 108 -24.33 16.89 -24.68
N ARG A 109 -23.00 16.82 -24.74
CA ARG A 109 -22.19 15.74 -24.13
C ARG A 109 -22.49 15.56 -22.64
N TYR A 110 -22.58 16.67 -21.90
CA TYR A 110 -22.97 16.65 -20.49
C TYR A 110 -24.35 16.04 -20.29
N LEU A 111 -25.36 16.51 -21.02
CA LEU A 111 -26.73 16.02 -20.89
C LEU A 111 -26.85 14.54 -21.27
N LEU A 112 -26.16 14.11 -22.33
CA LEU A 112 -26.08 12.71 -22.74
C LEU A 112 -25.43 11.85 -21.67
N ALA A 113 -24.33 12.31 -21.05
CA ALA A 113 -23.69 11.57 -19.98
C ALA A 113 -24.62 11.39 -18.77
N VAL A 114 -25.38 12.43 -18.40
CA VAL A 114 -26.39 12.33 -17.34
C VAL A 114 -27.53 11.39 -17.77
N PHE A 115 -28.04 11.51 -19.00
CA PHE A 115 -29.11 10.66 -19.54
C PHE A 115 -28.73 9.18 -19.48
N PHE A 116 -27.55 8.79 -19.99
CA PHE A 116 -27.09 7.41 -19.95
C PHE A 116 -26.77 6.92 -18.54
N THR A 117 -26.31 7.80 -17.64
CA THR A 117 -26.15 7.46 -16.22
C THR A 117 -27.50 7.08 -15.61
N ARG A 118 -28.54 7.89 -15.83
CA ARG A 118 -29.88 7.60 -15.31
C ARG A 118 -30.50 6.37 -15.94
N LEU A 119 -30.30 6.19 -17.24
CA LEU A 119 -30.77 5.01 -17.97
C LEU A 119 -30.12 3.72 -17.43
N ALA A 120 -28.84 3.77 -17.10
CA ALA A 120 -28.14 2.64 -16.48
C ALA A 120 -28.65 2.35 -15.05
N GLU A 121 -29.00 3.38 -14.28
CA GLU A 121 -29.47 3.27 -12.90
C GLU A 121 -30.96 2.87 -12.79
N CYS A 122 -31.77 3.06 -13.83
CA CYS A 122 -33.23 2.84 -13.76
C CYS A 122 -33.66 1.37 -13.74
N GLY A 123 -32.71 0.42 -13.89
CA GLY A 123 -32.96 -1.03 -13.74
C GLY A 123 -33.86 -1.67 -14.81
N GLY A 124 -34.18 -0.95 -15.90
CA GLY A 124 -34.93 -1.46 -17.04
C GLY A 124 -34.06 -2.23 -18.03
N ASP A 125 -34.67 -2.89 -19.01
CA ASP A 125 -33.95 -3.56 -20.10
C ASP A 125 -33.39 -2.49 -21.07
N VAL A 126 -32.07 -2.31 -21.03
CA VAL A 126 -31.33 -1.33 -21.85
C VAL A 126 -30.69 -2.07 -23.02
N ALA A 127 -31.04 -1.65 -24.24
CA ALA A 127 -30.53 -2.26 -25.47
C ALA A 127 -29.01 -2.22 -25.55
N GLU A 128 -28.41 -3.26 -26.15
CA GLU A 128 -26.94 -3.40 -26.29
C GLU A 128 -26.30 -2.19 -27.00
N CYS A 129 -26.94 -1.65 -28.04
CA CYS A 129 -26.45 -0.47 -28.76
C CYS A 129 -26.33 0.77 -27.84
N ALA A 130 -27.24 0.95 -26.89
CA ALA A 130 -27.20 2.07 -25.95
C ALA A 130 -26.01 1.97 -25.00
N TRP A 131 -25.63 0.76 -24.61
CA TRP A 131 -24.43 0.54 -23.79
C TRP A 131 -23.15 0.85 -24.57
N HIS A 132 -23.06 0.48 -25.84
CA HIS A 132 -21.93 0.88 -26.70
C HIS A 132 -21.84 2.40 -26.85
N THR A 133 -22.93 3.07 -27.23
CA THR A 133 -22.96 4.54 -27.32
C THR A 133 -22.56 5.20 -26.01
N ALA A 134 -23.06 4.71 -24.86
CA ALA A 134 -22.70 5.23 -23.55
C ALA A 134 -21.21 5.02 -23.22
N ALA A 135 -20.65 3.88 -23.60
CA ALA A 135 -19.26 3.53 -23.36
C ALA A 135 -18.30 4.41 -24.18
N ASP A 136 -18.56 4.57 -25.48
CA ASP A 136 -17.78 5.43 -26.38
C ASP A 136 -17.88 6.91 -25.94
N LEU A 137 -19.10 7.37 -25.64
CA LEU A 137 -19.34 8.71 -25.11
C LEU A 137 -18.57 8.97 -23.82
N CYS A 138 -18.48 7.97 -22.93
CA CYS A 138 -17.79 8.11 -21.65
C CYS A 138 -16.29 8.40 -21.87
N VAL A 139 -15.62 7.61 -22.71
CA VAL A 139 -14.20 7.78 -23.01
C VAL A 139 -13.95 9.11 -23.71
N ASP A 140 -14.71 9.41 -24.77
CA ASP A 140 -14.59 10.66 -25.53
C ASP A 140 -14.78 11.89 -24.65
N ASN A 141 -15.75 11.84 -23.73
CA ASN A 141 -16.01 12.97 -22.85
C ASN A 141 -14.93 13.16 -21.78
N LEU A 142 -14.30 12.08 -21.31
CA LEU A 142 -13.16 12.17 -20.39
C LEU A 142 -11.97 12.86 -21.08
N VAL A 143 -11.66 12.45 -22.32
CA VAL A 143 -10.61 13.07 -23.15
C VAL A 143 -10.96 14.54 -23.44
N THR A 144 -12.20 14.82 -23.86
CA THR A 144 -12.67 16.18 -24.18
C THR A 144 -12.57 17.10 -22.96
N ALA A 145 -13.00 16.62 -21.79
CA ALA A 145 -12.93 17.39 -20.56
C ALA A 145 -11.49 17.67 -20.10
N GLN A 146 -10.53 16.84 -20.49
CA GLN A 146 -9.11 17.08 -20.25
C GLN A 146 -8.55 18.17 -21.16
N VAL A 147 -8.87 18.13 -22.46
CA VAL A 147 -8.39 19.12 -23.44
C VAL A 147 -8.99 20.50 -23.17
N GLN A 148 -10.30 20.56 -22.94
CA GLN A 148 -11.03 21.79 -22.67
C GLN A 148 -11.09 22.07 -21.17
N GLY A 149 -9.93 22.31 -20.54
CA GLY A 149 -9.70 22.36 -19.07
C GLY A 149 -10.59 23.26 -18.19
N GLY A 150 -11.66 23.87 -18.72
CA GLY A 150 -12.76 24.51 -17.97
C GLY A 150 -14.05 23.67 -17.83
N ALA A 151 -14.18 22.52 -18.49
CA ALA A 151 -15.43 21.73 -18.51
C ALA A 151 -15.61 20.79 -17.29
N VAL A 152 -15.50 21.32 -16.07
CA VAL A 152 -15.60 20.53 -14.82
C VAL A 152 -16.93 19.76 -14.72
N GLY A 153 -18.03 20.35 -15.19
CA GLY A 153 -19.34 19.68 -15.23
C GLY A 153 -19.34 18.44 -16.14
N LEU A 154 -18.71 18.52 -17.31
CA LEU A 154 -18.58 17.39 -18.22
C LEU A 154 -17.73 16.28 -17.60
N ARG A 155 -16.60 16.64 -16.99
CA ARG A 155 -15.74 15.70 -16.25
C ARG A 155 -16.55 14.97 -15.17
N TYR A 156 -17.29 15.71 -14.34
CA TYR A 156 -18.11 15.14 -13.28
C TYR A 156 -19.17 14.15 -13.82
N ALA A 157 -19.91 14.54 -14.86
CA ALA A 157 -20.93 13.68 -15.46
C ALA A 157 -20.32 12.43 -16.11
N SER A 158 -19.15 12.54 -16.72
CA SER A 158 -18.47 11.42 -17.39
C SER A 158 -17.89 10.43 -16.40
N ILE A 159 -17.35 10.91 -15.26
CA ILE A 159 -16.92 10.05 -14.15
C ILE A 159 -18.12 9.32 -13.54
N LYS A 160 -19.28 9.99 -13.39
CA LYS A 160 -20.51 9.32 -12.96
C LYS A 160 -20.98 8.25 -13.95
N LEU A 161 -20.91 8.54 -15.25
CA LEU A 161 -21.24 7.58 -16.29
C LEU A 161 -20.30 6.35 -16.21
N ALA A 162 -19.00 6.55 -16.05
CA ALA A 162 -18.04 5.47 -15.83
C ALA A 162 -18.42 4.60 -14.61
N ALA A 163 -18.84 5.23 -13.50
CA ALA A 163 -19.29 4.50 -12.31
C ALA A 163 -20.57 3.68 -12.55
N ALA A 164 -21.50 4.20 -13.37
CA ALA A 164 -22.73 3.51 -13.75
C ALA A 164 -22.44 2.34 -14.71
N LEU A 165 -21.60 2.55 -15.73
CA LEU A 165 -21.14 1.51 -16.64
C LEU A 165 -20.46 0.36 -15.89
N ALA A 166 -19.54 0.68 -14.97
CA ALA A 166 -18.85 -0.33 -14.17
C ALA A 166 -19.79 -1.17 -13.28
N ARG A 167 -20.98 -0.64 -12.93
CA ARG A 167 -21.94 -1.32 -12.05
C ARG A 167 -23.02 -2.07 -12.81
N HIS A 168 -23.48 -1.52 -13.93
CA HIS A 168 -24.73 -1.93 -14.58
C HIS A 168 -24.54 -2.43 -16.02
N ALA A 169 -23.46 -2.07 -16.71
CA ALA A 169 -23.27 -2.49 -18.09
C ALA A 169 -22.96 -4.00 -18.19
N PRO A 170 -23.29 -4.65 -19.32
CA PRO A 170 -22.86 -6.01 -19.61
C PRO A 170 -21.34 -6.15 -19.47
N ALA A 171 -20.89 -7.27 -18.89
CA ALA A 171 -19.48 -7.48 -18.58
C ALA A 171 -18.55 -7.46 -19.81
N ALA A 172 -19.05 -7.84 -20.99
CA ALA A 172 -18.31 -7.74 -22.24
C ALA A 172 -18.02 -6.27 -22.61
N ILE A 173 -19.07 -5.44 -22.62
CA ILE A 173 -18.97 -4.01 -22.97
C ILE A 173 -18.08 -3.27 -21.98
N TRP A 174 -18.24 -3.49 -20.67
CA TRP A 174 -17.37 -2.84 -19.68
C TRP A 174 -15.90 -3.24 -19.88
N LYS A 175 -15.60 -4.51 -20.16
CA LYS A 175 -14.22 -4.97 -20.40
C LYS A 175 -13.57 -4.27 -21.60
N ASP A 176 -14.34 -3.98 -22.65
CA ASP A 176 -13.82 -3.34 -23.85
C ASP A 176 -13.37 -1.89 -23.60
N VAL A 177 -14.08 -1.16 -22.72
CA VAL A 177 -13.78 0.26 -22.43
C VAL A 177 -13.06 0.50 -21.10
N GLN A 178 -13.05 -0.47 -20.19
CA GLN A 178 -12.49 -0.33 -18.84
C GLN A 178 -11.06 0.20 -18.87
N ARG A 179 -10.24 -0.30 -19.80
CA ARG A 179 -8.85 0.14 -19.95
C ARG A 179 -8.76 1.64 -20.24
N ALA A 180 -9.45 2.11 -21.28
CA ALA A 180 -9.41 3.51 -21.70
C ALA A 180 -9.97 4.42 -20.61
N VAL A 181 -11.08 4.05 -19.97
CA VAL A 181 -11.64 4.80 -18.83
C VAL A 181 -10.63 4.92 -17.69
N VAL A 182 -9.96 3.82 -17.32
CA VAL A 182 -8.97 3.83 -16.25
C VAL A 182 -7.75 4.69 -16.61
N GLU A 183 -7.24 4.58 -17.84
CA GLU A 183 -6.14 5.40 -18.35
C GLU A 183 -6.47 6.90 -18.23
N GLU A 184 -7.66 7.31 -18.66
CA GLU A 184 -8.11 8.70 -18.54
C GLU A 184 -8.29 9.14 -17.08
N LEU A 185 -8.87 8.32 -16.21
CA LEU A 185 -9.02 8.66 -14.78
C LEU A 185 -7.67 8.83 -14.06
N VAL A 186 -6.69 7.99 -14.39
CA VAL A 186 -5.31 8.10 -13.89
C VAL A 186 -4.62 9.33 -14.47
N ALA A 187 -4.83 9.62 -15.77
CA ALA A 187 -4.25 10.76 -16.43
C ALA A 187 -4.77 12.11 -15.88
N VAL A 188 -6.02 12.16 -15.47
CA VAL A 188 -6.71 13.39 -15.05
C VAL A 188 -6.40 13.80 -13.59
N SER A 189 -5.82 12.90 -12.78
CA SER A 189 -5.45 13.19 -11.40
C SER A 189 -4.33 14.25 -11.35
N GLY A 190 -4.66 15.47 -10.90
CA GLY A 190 -3.67 16.53 -10.62
C GLY A 190 -3.63 17.74 -11.55
N SER A 191 -4.57 17.91 -12.49
CA SER A 191 -4.57 19.05 -13.44
C SER A 191 -4.91 20.43 -12.86
N GLY A 192 -5.10 20.56 -11.54
CA GLY A 192 -5.19 21.88 -10.86
C GLY A 192 -6.39 22.75 -11.23
N ILE A 193 -7.41 22.20 -11.89
CA ILE A 193 -8.59 22.94 -12.33
C ILE A 193 -9.45 23.31 -11.11
N GLY A 194 -9.68 24.59 -10.86
CA GLY A 194 -10.53 25.08 -9.76
C GLY A 194 -11.95 24.48 -9.81
N GLY A 195 -12.48 24.07 -8.65
CA GLY A 195 -13.82 23.46 -8.53
C GLY A 195 -13.88 21.94 -8.74
N SER A 196 -12.75 21.24 -8.83
CA SER A 196 -12.68 19.79 -9.10
C SER A 196 -12.90 18.85 -7.90
N ALA A 197 -13.07 19.35 -6.66
CA ALA A 197 -13.05 18.51 -5.46
C ALA A 197 -14.02 17.31 -5.53
N LEU A 198 -15.23 17.53 -6.06
CA LEU A 198 -16.20 16.45 -6.27
C LEU A 198 -15.76 15.43 -7.33
N CYS A 199 -15.09 15.88 -8.40
CA CYS A 199 -14.51 14.98 -9.39
C CYS A 199 -13.40 14.14 -8.78
N ASP A 200 -12.53 14.76 -7.97
CA ASP A 200 -11.38 14.10 -7.37
C ASP A 200 -11.80 13.00 -6.37
N GLU A 201 -12.83 13.26 -5.56
CA GLU A 201 -13.45 12.25 -4.70
C GLU A 201 -14.11 11.11 -5.50
N LEU A 202 -14.77 11.43 -6.62
CA LEU A 202 -15.35 10.39 -7.47
C LEU A 202 -14.28 9.53 -8.16
N VAL A 203 -13.15 10.13 -8.58
CA VAL A 203 -11.99 9.37 -9.12
C VAL A 203 -11.51 8.35 -8.10
N LEU A 204 -11.25 8.77 -6.86
CA LEU A 204 -10.86 7.86 -5.78
C LEU A 204 -11.90 6.75 -5.60
N ARG A 205 -13.19 7.09 -5.53
CA ARG A 205 -14.28 6.13 -5.32
C ARG A 205 -14.40 5.10 -6.45
N ILE A 206 -14.14 5.48 -7.69
CA ILE A 206 -14.20 4.55 -8.82
C ILE A 206 -12.96 3.67 -8.84
N LEU A 207 -11.76 4.26 -8.77
CA LEU A 207 -10.49 3.52 -8.84
C LEU A 207 -10.34 2.49 -7.71
N THR A 208 -10.99 2.71 -6.57
CA THR A 208 -11.04 1.75 -5.44
C THR A 208 -12.06 0.62 -5.63
N ARG A 209 -13.02 0.77 -6.54
CA ARG A 209 -14.10 -0.20 -6.76
C ARG A 209 -13.93 -1.05 -8.02
N ILE A 210 -13.23 -0.54 -9.02
CA ILE A 210 -12.99 -1.24 -10.28
C ILE A 210 -11.63 -1.92 -10.28
N ALA A 211 -11.50 -3.01 -11.05
CA ALA A 211 -10.20 -3.60 -11.31
C ALA A 211 -9.37 -2.66 -12.20
N VAL A 212 -8.17 -2.32 -11.76
CA VAL A 212 -7.20 -1.55 -12.55
C VAL A 212 -6.16 -2.51 -13.12
N PRO A 213 -5.97 -2.57 -14.45
CA PRO A 213 -4.96 -3.42 -15.09
C PRO A 213 -3.53 -3.05 -14.65
N ARG A 214 -2.68 -4.06 -14.44
CA ARG A 214 -1.31 -3.87 -13.91
C ARG A 214 -0.43 -3.04 -14.83
N ASP A 215 -0.53 -3.28 -16.13
CA ASP A 215 0.25 -2.61 -17.17
C ASP A 215 -0.13 -1.13 -17.32
N VAL A 216 -1.39 -0.77 -17.07
CA VAL A 216 -1.83 0.63 -17.02
C VAL A 216 -1.17 1.38 -15.87
N VAL A 217 -1.10 0.77 -14.68
CA VAL A 217 -0.41 1.35 -13.52
C VAL A 217 1.07 1.49 -13.80
N GLN A 218 1.70 0.46 -14.38
CA GLN A 218 3.11 0.47 -14.74
C GLN A 218 3.44 1.58 -15.75
N ALA A 219 2.60 1.75 -16.79
CA ALA A 219 2.79 2.80 -17.79
C ALA A 219 2.70 4.23 -17.21
N HIS A 220 1.95 4.39 -16.11
CA HIS A 220 1.71 5.67 -15.45
C HIS A 220 2.43 5.82 -14.11
N GLU A 221 3.34 4.90 -13.76
CA GLU A 221 4.02 4.87 -12.46
C GLU A 221 4.72 6.21 -12.11
N PRO A 222 5.51 6.85 -13.00
CA PRO A 222 6.15 8.13 -12.69
C PRO A 222 5.12 9.24 -12.40
N LYS A 223 3.99 9.22 -13.11
CA LYS A 223 2.91 10.19 -12.93
C LYS A 223 2.18 9.96 -11.61
N LEU A 224 1.95 8.70 -11.21
CA LEU A 224 1.35 8.37 -9.92
C LEU A 224 2.24 8.83 -8.76
N TYR A 225 3.56 8.64 -8.86
CA TYR A 225 4.49 9.22 -7.87
C TYR A 225 4.45 10.74 -7.86
N ALA A 226 4.32 11.39 -9.02
CA ALA A 226 4.15 12.84 -9.10
C ALA A 226 2.82 13.32 -8.48
N VAL A 227 1.72 12.59 -8.66
CA VAL A 227 0.42 12.89 -8.02
C VAL A 227 0.53 12.74 -6.51
N LEU A 228 1.11 11.66 -6.01
CA LEU A 228 1.37 11.48 -4.57
C LEU A 228 2.20 12.63 -4.01
N SER A 229 3.21 13.07 -4.76
CA SER A 229 4.17 14.08 -4.32
C SER A 229 3.70 15.52 -4.47
N ASN A 230 2.79 15.83 -5.40
CA ASN A 230 2.46 17.22 -5.75
C ASN A 230 0.97 17.56 -5.62
N ALA A 231 0.07 16.58 -5.60
CA ALA A 231 -1.36 16.88 -5.52
C ALA A 231 -1.71 17.56 -4.19
N ARG A 232 -2.54 18.60 -4.25
CA ARG A 232 -3.14 19.24 -3.06
C ARG A 232 -4.31 18.43 -2.48
N PRO A 233 -5.23 17.85 -3.28
CA PRO A 233 -6.31 17.04 -2.72
C PRO A 233 -5.78 15.72 -2.15
N VAL A 234 -6.06 15.47 -0.87
CA VAL A 234 -5.67 14.23 -0.17
C VAL A 234 -6.29 12.99 -0.83
N CYS A 235 -7.49 13.10 -1.39
CA CYS A 235 -8.15 11.99 -2.10
C CYS A 235 -7.38 11.53 -3.35
N LEU A 236 -6.75 12.44 -4.11
CA LEU A 236 -5.92 12.09 -5.26
C LEU A 236 -4.60 11.46 -4.83
N GLN A 237 -3.96 12.01 -3.80
CA GLN A 237 -2.77 11.40 -3.20
C GLN A 237 -3.08 9.96 -2.72
N ARG A 238 -4.24 9.75 -2.10
CA ARG A 238 -4.71 8.42 -1.65
C ARG A 238 -4.98 7.48 -2.82
N ALA A 239 -5.61 7.96 -3.90
CA ALA A 239 -5.83 7.15 -5.09
C ALA A 239 -4.48 6.67 -5.68
N ALA A 240 -3.52 7.58 -5.81
CA ALA A 240 -2.18 7.24 -6.28
C ALA A 240 -1.47 6.24 -5.36
N LEU A 241 -1.53 6.47 -4.04
CA LEU A 241 -1.00 5.56 -3.02
C LEU A 241 -1.53 4.13 -3.17
N LEU A 242 -2.86 3.96 -3.27
CA LEU A 242 -3.48 2.63 -3.34
C LEU A 242 -3.14 1.89 -4.63
N LEU A 243 -3.03 2.62 -5.75
CA LEU A 243 -2.60 2.03 -7.03
C LEU A 243 -1.13 1.61 -6.99
N LEU A 244 -0.25 2.48 -6.46
CA LEU A 244 1.18 2.19 -6.29
C LEU A 244 1.41 1.04 -5.32
N GLU A 245 0.71 1.01 -4.19
CA GLU A 245 0.79 -0.07 -3.20
C GLU A 245 0.45 -1.43 -3.82
N LYS A 246 -0.66 -1.50 -4.57
CA LYS A 246 -1.04 -2.72 -5.30
C LYS A 246 0.03 -3.11 -6.32
N HIS A 247 0.56 -2.14 -7.08
CA HIS A 247 1.60 -2.39 -8.07
C HIS A 247 2.90 -2.92 -7.45
N ILE A 248 3.35 -2.34 -6.33
CA ILE A 248 4.54 -2.79 -5.61
C ILE A 248 4.38 -4.24 -5.14
N LEU A 249 3.25 -4.56 -4.51
CA LEU A 249 2.99 -5.92 -4.01
C LEU A 249 2.87 -6.95 -5.15
N ASP A 250 2.29 -6.55 -6.29
CA ASP A 250 2.18 -7.39 -7.47
C ASP A 250 3.56 -7.65 -8.11
N ALA A 251 4.39 -6.61 -8.29
CA ALA A 251 5.72 -6.70 -8.90
C ALA A 251 6.76 -7.40 -7.98
N GLN A 252 6.48 -7.48 -6.69
CA GLN A 252 7.37 -8.05 -5.69
C GLN A 252 7.56 -9.57 -5.87
N GLN A 253 6.53 -10.30 -6.28
CA GLN A 253 6.63 -11.74 -6.53
C GLN A 253 7.66 -12.03 -7.64
N ASP A 254 7.59 -11.27 -8.73
CA ASP A 254 8.52 -11.39 -9.86
C ASP A 254 9.96 -11.05 -9.43
N MET A 255 10.12 -9.99 -8.62
CA MET A 255 11.42 -9.59 -8.07
C MET A 255 12.04 -10.66 -7.17
N VAL A 256 11.24 -11.29 -6.29
CA VAL A 256 11.75 -12.36 -5.40
C VAL A 256 12.24 -13.55 -6.22
N VAL A 257 11.51 -13.95 -7.26
CA VAL A 257 11.91 -15.04 -8.16
C VAL A 257 13.21 -14.68 -8.89
N GLU A 258 13.29 -13.48 -9.46
CA GLU A 258 14.49 -12.99 -10.15
C GLU A 258 15.72 -13.01 -9.22
N TYR A 259 15.57 -12.49 -7.99
CA TYR A 259 16.63 -12.48 -6.99
C TYR A 259 17.12 -13.90 -6.64
N GLN A 260 16.20 -14.85 -6.48
CA GLN A 260 16.56 -16.24 -6.17
C GLN A 260 17.30 -16.92 -7.32
N LEU A 261 16.88 -16.67 -8.57
CA LEU A 261 17.54 -17.20 -9.77
C LEU A 261 18.97 -16.65 -9.91
N GLN A 262 19.15 -15.33 -9.73
CA GLN A 262 20.48 -14.70 -9.74
C GLN A 262 21.39 -15.31 -8.66
N ARG A 263 20.86 -15.44 -7.43
CA ARG A 263 21.62 -16.02 -6.31
C ARG A 263 22.04 -17.47 -6.57
N ALA A 264 21.18 -18.27 -7.21
CA ALA A 264 21.50 -19.65 -7.57
C ALA A 264 22.61 -19.71 -8.63
N ALA A 265 22.52 -18.89 -9.68
CA ALA A 265 23.51 -18.82 -10.75
C ALA A 265 24.89 -18.36 -10.26
N MET A 266 24.93 -17.38 -9.36
CA MET A 266 26.17 -16.73 -8.88
C MET A 266 26.86 -17.45 -7.72
N SER A 267 26.29 -18.54 -7.20
CA SER A 267 26.88 -19.35 -6.11
C SER A 267 28.28 -19.92 -6.43
N SER A 268 28.69 -19.87 -7.70
CA SER A 268 30.00 -20.32 -8.19
C SER A 268 31.02 -19.20 -8.46
N SER A 269 30.58 -17.96 -8.73
CA SER A 269 31.45 -16.84 -9.14
C SER A 269 31.81 -15.88 -8.01
N GLY A 270 31.03 -15.85 -6.92
CA GLY A 270 31.26 -14.94 -5.78
C GLY A 270 30.79 -13.50 -6.01
N ASP A 271 30.04 -13.25 -7.09
CA ASP A 271 29.40 -11.96 -7.37
C ASP A 271 28.11 -11.79 -6.56
N GLU A 272 27.76 -10.55 -6.22
CA GLU A 272 26.49 -10.22 -5.56
C GLU A 272 25.36 -10.02 -6.59
N PRO A 273 24.12 -10.44 -6.28
CA PRO A 273 22.97 -10.24 -7.15
C PRO A 273 22.70 -8.75 -7.39
N VAL A 274 22.24 -8.41 -8.60
CA VAL A 274 21.93 -7.02 -8.96
C VAL A 274 20.62 -6.63 -8.30
N LEU A 275 20.69 -5.68 -7.37
CA LEU A 275 19.54 -5.21 -6.61
C LEU A 275 18.91 -3.99 -7.28
N ARG A 276 17.58 -4.05 -7.50
CA ARG A 276 16.82 -2.85 -7.89
C ARG A 276 16.73 -1.91 -6.69
N PRO A 277 17.13 -0.64 -6.79
CA PRO A 277 17.03 0.32 -5.68
C PRO A 277 15.59 0.74 -5.42
N LEU A 278 15.36 1.40 -4.27
CA LEU A 278 14.07 2.04 -4.01
C LEU A 278 13.81 3.15 -5.04
N PRO A 279 12.54 3.39 -5.43
CA PRO A 279 12.20 4.47 -6.35
C PRO A 279 12.72 5.83 -5.87
N GLN A 280 13.47 6.53 -6.73
CA GLN A 280 14.10 7.81 -6.37
C GLN A 280 13.07 8.88 -5.98
N ALA A 281 11.85 8.83 -6.55
CA ALA A 281 10.75 9.71 -6.17
C ALA A 281 10.36 9.54 -4.70
N LEU A 282 10.37 8.31 -4.17
CA LEU A 282 10.11 8.05 -2.75
C LEU A 282 11.23 8.56 -1.87
N ILE A 283 12.50 8.26 -2.23
CA ILE A 283 13.68 8.73 -1.50
C ILE A 283 13.70 10.26 -1.42
N HIS A 284 13.33 10.96 -2.51
CA HIS A 284 13.20 12.40 -2.51
C HIS A 284 12.09 12.87 -1.56
N SER A 285 10.89 12.27 -1.62
CA SER A 285 9.73 12.68 -0.81
C SER A 285 9.90 12.44 0.69
N ILE A 286 10.74 11.48 1.12
CA ILE A 286 11.04 11.22 2.54
C ILE A 286 12.24 12.02 3.06
N GLY A 287 12.98 12.72 2.21
CA GLY A 287 14.16 13.48 2.61
C GLY A 287 13.79 14.70 3.44
N ALA A 288 14.52 14.96 4.54
CA ALA A 288 14.29 16.09 5.44
C ALA A 288 14.27 17.45 4.72
N ASN A 289 15.13 17.61 3.70
CA ASN A 289 15.22 18.84 2.90
C ASN A 289 13.99 19.08 2.01
N THR A 290 13.22 18.03 1.70
CA THR A 290 12.06 18.10 0.80
C THR A 290 10.79 18.49 1.54
N VAL A 291 10.66 18.12 2.81
CA VAL A 291 9.48 18.46 3.63
C VAL A 291 9.45 19.97 3.92
N GLY A 292 10.61 20.62 4.02
CA GLY A 292 10.74 22.08 4.13
C GLY A 292 10.28 22.72 5.45
N CYS A 293 9.50 21.99 6.26
CA CYS A 293 8.99 22.37 7.58
C CYS A 293 8.76 21.13 8.45
N HIS A 294 8.59 21.31 9.77
CA HIS A 294 8.28 20.19 10.65
C HIS A 294 6.84 19.70 10.42
N ILE A 295 6.62 18.38 10.50
CA ILE A 295 5.28 17.80 10.36
C ILE A 295 4.32 18.32 11.43
N ASP A 296 4.82 18.59 12.64
CA ASP A 296 4.03 19.19 13.71
C ASP A 296 3.45 20.56 13.31
N ASP A 297 4.26 21.42 12.68
CA ASP A 297 3.82 22.72 12.16
C ASP A 297 2.74 22.57 11.08
N LEU A 298 2.85 21.55 10.22
CA LEU A 298 1.85 21.25 9.18
C LEU A 298 0.53 20.77 9.79
N VAL A 299 0.60 19.94 10.83
CA VAL A 299 -0.58 19.49 11.56
C VAL A 299 -1.27 20.66 12.26
N HIS A 300 -0.50 21.57 12.85
CA HIS A 300 -1.01 22.76 13.53
C HIS A 300 -1.63 23.79 12.56
N SER A 301 -1.03 23.98 11.39
CA SER A 301 -1.54 24.87 10.34
C SER A 301 -2.69 24.26 9.52
N GLY A 302 -2.93 22.95 9.65
CA GLY A 302 -3.96 22.23 8.92
C GLY A 302 -3.59 21.88 7.48
N ASP A 303 -2.31 21.97 7.10
CA ASP A 303 -1.80 21.53 5.78
C ASP A 303 -1.55 20.00 5.78
N TYR A 304 -2.64 19.25 5.98
CA TYR A 304 -2.63 17.79 5.92
C TYR A 304 -2.12 17.22 4.59
N PRO A 305 -2.37 17.81 3.41
CA PRO A 305 -1.82 17.31 2.15
C PRO A 305 -0.30 17.16 2.15
N GLN A 306 0.43 18.09 2.76
CA GLN A 306 1.89 18.00 2.83
C GLN A 306 2.34 16.97 3.87
N ALA A 307 1.64 16.85 5.00
CA ALA A 307 1.92 15.81 5.99
C ALA A 307 1.66 14.40 5.44
N MET A 308 0.55 14.19 4.73
CA MET A 308 0.18 12.89 4.15
C MET A 308 1.15 12.43 3.08
N ARG A 309 1.66 13.36 2.25
CA ARG A 309 2.72 13.06 1.28
C ARG A 309 3.92 12.38 1.92
N TYR A 310 4.42 12.94 3.03
CA TYR A 310 5.55 12.37 3.76
C TYR A 310 5.22 10.99 4.32
N ILE A 311 4.07 10.87 5.00
CA ILE A 311 3.64 9.64 5.67
C ILE A 311 3.42 8.50 4.67
N TRP A 312 2.74 8.79 3.55
CA TRP A 312 2.41 7.80 2.55
C TRP A 312 3.57 7.43 1.64
N SER A 313 4.54 8.34 1.45
CA SER A 313 5.81 7.98 0.81
C SER A 313 6.57 6.95 1.66
N TRP A 314 6.65 7.16 2.98
CA TRP A 314 7.19 6.16 3.90
C TRP A 314 6.39 4.86 3.94
N HIS A 315 5.06 4.93 3.85
CA HIS A 315 4.22 3.74 3.75
C HIS A 315 4.61 2.89 2.54
N LEU A 316 4.74 3.49 1.35
CA LEU A 316 5.17 2.79 0.13
C LEU A 316 6.59 2.23 0.25
N VAL A 317 7.52 2.96 0.88
CA VAL A 317 8.87 2.44 1.19
C VAL A 317 8.76 1.14 1.98
N PHE A 318 7.98 1.11 3.07
CA PHE A 318 7.82 -0.11 3.86
C PHE A 318 7.07 -1.24 3.12
N ARG A 319 6.26 -0.93 2.10
CA ARG A 319 5.68 -1.96 1.22
C ARG A 319 6.75 -2.70 0.42
N HIS A 320 7.82 -2.04 0.00
CA HIS A 320 8.97 -2.72 -0.61
C HIS A 320 9.71 -3.66 0.36
N PHE A 321 9.59 -3.48 1.69
CA PHE A 321 10.20 -4.36 2.69
C PHE A 321 9.37 -5.62 2.98
N GLN A 322 8.05 -5.54 2.88
CA GLN A 322 7.16 -6.66 3.16
C GLN A 322 7.51 -7.86 2.28
N ASP A 323 7.56 -9.10 2.79
CA ASP A 323 7.79 -10.33 2.00
C ASP A 323 9.03 -10.36 1.07
N THR A 324 9.96 -9.42 1.26
CA THR A 324 11.22 -9.30 0.50
C THR A 324 12.36 -10.12 1.14
N PRO A 325 13.29 -10.71 0.35
CA PRO A 325 14.45 -11.43 0.89
C PRO A 325 15.35 -10.54 1.76
N LEU A 326 16.03 -11.15 2.73
CA LEU A 326 16.86 -10.42 3.71
C LEU A 326 17.98 -9.58 3.06
N GLY A 327 18.65 -10.11 2.04
CA GLY A 327 19.68 -9.37 1.31
C GLY A 327 19.17 -8.07 0.69
N VAL A 328 17.97 -8.10 0.09
CA VAL A 328 17.34 -6.91 -0.48
C VAL A 328 16.93 -5.92 0.64
N LYS A 329 16.36 -6.42 1.76
CA LYS A 329 16.02 -5.58 2.92
C LYS A 329 17.22 -4.85 3.50
N THR A 330 18.36 -5.52 3.61
CA THR A 330 19.60 -4.90 4.11
C THR A 330 20.12 -3.81 3.18
N ALA A 331 20.01 -3.99 1.85
CA ALA A 331 20.36 -2.95 0.89
C ALA A 331 19.41 -1.75 0.95
N TYR A 332 18.10 -1.95 1.08
CA TYR A 332 17.15 -0.86 1.28
C TYR A 332 17.40 -0.11 2.59
N ALA A 333 17.69 -0.82 3.68
CA ALA A 333 18.04 -0.20 4.95
C ALA A 333 19.32 0.65 4.85
N ALA A 334 20.33 0.19 4.10
CA ALA A 334 21.55 0.97 3.83
C ALA A 334 21.25 2.25 3.03
N GLN A 335 20.44 2.17 1.97
CA GLN A 335 20.03 3.34 1.19
C GLN A 335 19.31 4.40 2.05
N LEU A 336 18.42 3.97 2.94
CA LEU A 336 17.69 4.86 3.85
C LEU A 336 18.60 5.47 4.93
N ALA A 337 19.59 4.71 5.41
CA ALA A 337 20.58 5.19 6.36
C ALA A 337 21.51 6.23 5.72
N ASP A 338 21.99 5.99 4.50
CA ASP A 338 22.83 6.93 3.74
C ASP A 338 22.09 8.26 3.46
N ALA A 339 20.77 8.19 3.28
CA ALA A 339 19.91 9.37 3.14
C ALA A 339 19.63 10.11 4.46
N GLY A 340 20.01 9.56 5.62
CA GLY A 340 19.69 10.11 6.95
C GLY A 340 18.18 10.16 7.26
N ALA A 341 17.36 9.43 6.49
CA ALA A 341 15.91 9.58 6.53
C ALA A 341 15.29 8.90 7.77
N VAL A 342 15.92 7.83 8.27
CA VAL A 342 15.38 7.02 9.38
C VAL A 342 15.37 7.81 10.69
N ASP A 343 16.48 8.43 11.06
CA ASP A 343 16.57 9.22 12.30
C ASP A 343 15.58 10.39 12.26
N TYR A 344 15.50 11.08 11.12
CA TYR A 344 14.53 12.15 10.90
C TYR A 344 13.08 11.67 11.07
N LEU A 345 12.72 10.49 10.54
CA LEU A 345 11.39 9.90 10.74
C LEU A 345 11.12 9.65 12.23
N LEU A 346 12.05 9.02 12.93
CA LEU A 346 11.88 8.66 14.34
C LEU A 346 11.76 9.88 15.24
N ASP A 347 12.56 10.93 14.98
CA ASP A 347 12.43 12.21 15.68
C ASP A 347 11.09 12.89 15.37
N THR A 348 10.71 12.95 14.09
CA THR A 348 9.43 13.54 13.64
C THR A 348 8.22 12.89 14.32
N VAL A 349 8.23 11.56 14.50
CA VAL A 349 7.16 10.83 15.21
C VAL A 349 7.00 11.39 16.62
N PHE A 350 8.07 11.46 17.41
CA PHE A 350 8.00 11.86 18.83
C PHE A 350 8.02 13.37 19.05
N ASP A 351 8.31 14.16 18.02
CA ASP A 351 8.12 15.61 18.04
C ASP A 351 6.66 15.99 17.77
N THR A 352 5.99 15.25 16.87
CA THR A 352 4.58 15.51 16.51
C THR A 352 3.60 14.84 17.47
N ILE A 353 3.93 13.65 17.97
CA ILE A 353 3.05 12.86 18.83
C ILE A 353 3.48 13.04 20.27
N SER A 354 2.53 13.40 21.13
CA SER A 354 2.70 13.40 22.58
C SER A 354 2.35 12.02 23.16
N PRO A 355 3.32 11.14 23.48
CA PRO A 355 3.06 9.77 23.95
C PRO A 355 2.34 9.74 25.31
N SER A 356 2.35 10.85 26.05
CA SER A 356 1.69 10.99 27.35
C SER A 356 0.28 11.61 27.27
N ASP A 357 -0.16 12.09 26.09
CA ASP A 357 -1.48 12.70 25.93
C ASP A 357 -2.60 11.63 26.01
N PRO A 358 -3.49 11.67 27.03
CA PRO A 358 -4.58 10.72 27.17
C PRO A 358 -5.62 10.76 26.05
N ALA A 359 -5.75 11.88 25.33
CA ALA A 359 -6.68 12.00 24.22
C ALA A 359 -6.15 11.26 22.99
N PHE A 360 -4.86 11.41 22.71
CA PHE A 360 -4.16 10.67 21.66
C PHE A 360 -4.08 9.16 21.96
N VAL A 361 -3.62 8.78 23.17
CA VAL A 361 -3.44 7.38 23.55
C VAL A 361 -4.73 6.56 23.45
N ARG A 362 -5.89 7.17 23.75
CA ARG A 362 -7.20 6.53 23.60
C ARG A 362 -7.53 6.15 22.16
N GLN A 363 -6.92 6.81 21.18
CA GLN A 363 -7.12 6.53 19.76
C GLN A 363 -6.30 5.33 19.28
N LEU A 364 -5.32 4.88 20.06
CA LEU A 364 -4.45 3.74 19.73
C LEU A 364 -5.04 2.39 20.16
N VAL A 365 -6.16 2.41 20.88
CA VAL A 365 -6.81 1.22 21.45
C VAL A 365 -8.28 1.15 21.06
N THR A 366 -8.78 -0.06 20.82
CA THR A 366 -10.19 -0.28 20.48
C THR A 366 -11.12 -0.16 21.70
N GLU A 367 -10.59 -0.31 22.91
CA GLU A 367 -11.32 -0.24 24.18
C GLU A 367 -10.45 0.33 25.31
N PRO A 368 -11.04 0.79 26.43
CA PRO A 368 -10.27 1.33 27.55
C PRO A 368 -9.32 0.29 28.16
N VAL A 369 -8.04 0.64 28.27
CA VAL A 369 -7.00 -0.20 28.87
C VAL A 369 -6.48 0.47 30.14
N ASP A 370 -6.20 -0.31 31.19
CA ASP A 370 -5.63 0.21 32.44
C ASP A 370 -4.28 0.92 32.16
N ARG A 371 -4.04 2.02 32.87
CA ARG A 371 -2.90 2.94 32.67
C ARG A 371 -1.55 2.25 32.82
N ASN A 372 -1.47 1.24 33.68
CA ASN A 372 -0.22 0.54 33.99
C ASN A 372 -0.12 -0.83 33.30
N SER A 373 -1.14 -1.20 32.52
CA SER A 373 -1.17 -2.47 31.81
C SER A 373 -0.66 -2.33 30.37
N ALA A 374 0.06 -3.37 29.96
CA ALA A 374 0.42 -3.69 28.59
C ALA A 374 -0.82 -3.75 27.69
N VAL A 375 -0.76 -3.15 26.49
CA VAL A 375 -1.86 -3.26 25.53
C VAL A 375 -1.75 -4.58 24.77
N LEU A 376 -2.80 -5.39 24.84
CA LEU A 376 -2.87 -6.63 24.09
C LEU A 376 -2.86 -6.35 22.58
N PRO A 377 -2.14 -7.14 21.76
CA PRO A 377 -2.05 -6.90 20.32
C PRO A 377 -3.40 -6.82 19.60
N THR A 378 -4.37 -7.62 20.03
CA THR A 378 -5.74 -7.62 19.49
C THR A 378 -6.51 -6.32 19.74
N LYS A 379 -6.09 -5.52 20.72
CA LYS A 379 -6.71 -4.25 21.10
C LYS A 379 -5.98 -3.04 20.52
N CYS A 380 -4.83 -3.24 19.86
CA CYS A 380 -3.98 -2.18 19.36
C CYS A 380 -4.22 -1.93 17.86
N VAL A 381 -4.58 -0.72 17.49
CA VAL A 381 -4.87 -0.36 16.08
C VAL A 381 -3.62 0.04 15.28
N ILE A 382 -2.46 0.14 15.93
CA ILE A 382 -1.22 0.62 15.31
C ILE A 382 -0.79 -0.26 14.15
N SER A 383 -0.94 -1.58 14.28
CA SER A 383 -0.51 -2.52 13.23
C SER A 383 -1.49 -2.63 12.06
N THR A 384 -2.72 -2.12 12.20
CA THR A 384 -3.83 -2.30 11.26
C THR A 384 -4.22 -1.02 10.53
N TYR A 385 -3.44 0.05 10.65
CA TYR A 385 -3.64 1.27 9.87
C TYR A 385 -3.65 0.96 8.37
N LEU A 386 -4.72 1.39 7.70
CA LEU A 386 -4.90 1.26 6.26
C LEU A 386 -5.23 2.63 5.67
N PRO A 387 -4.41 3.17 4.76
CA PRO A 387 -4.66 4.47 4.14
C PRO A 387 -6.02 4.55 3.42
N ALA A 388 -6.55 3.43 2.93
CA ALA A 388 -7.85 3.34 2.26
C ALA A 388 -9.04 3.82 3.11
N ASN A 389 -8.95 3.72 4.44
CA ASN A 389 -10.05 4.04 5.36
C ASN A 389 -9.95 5.46 5.94
N GLY A 390 -8.95 6.23 5.53
CA GLY A 390 -8.65 7.55 6.08
C GLY A 390 -9.48 8.70 5.49
N LEU A 391 -9.53 9.82 6.21
CA LEU A 391 -10.27 11.04 5.84
C LEU A 391 -9.39 12.29 5.65
N GLY A 392 -8.06 12.17 5.72
CA GLY A 392 -7.12 13.27 5.57
C GLY A 392 -7.13 14.24 6.76
N SER A 393 -7.17 13.71 7.99
CA SER A 393 -7.31 14.51 9.21
C SER A 393 -6.07 14.45 10.10
N ARG A 394 -6.00 15.33 11.10
CA ARG A 394 -5.00 15.28 12.18
C ARG A 394 -4.90 13.89 12.83
N HIS A 395 -6.04 13.24 13.05
CA HIS A 395 -6.09 11.89 13.63
C HIS A 395 -5.39 10.88 12.73
N GLU A 396 -5.64 10.93 11.42
CA GLU A 396 -4.99 10.04 10.47
C GLU A 396 -3.49 10.30 10.38
N VAL A 397 -3.05 11.55 10.45
CA VAL A 397 -1.62 11.90 10.49
C VAL A 397 -0.94 11.25 11.69
N HIS A 398 -1.49 11.43 12.90
CA HIS A 398 -0.89 10.84 14.09
C HIS A 398 -0.90 9.30 14.06
N LEU A 399 -2.01 8.69 13.62
CA LEU A 399 -2.10 7.23 13.51
C LEU A 399 -1.11 6.70 12.46
N GLY A 400 -0.98 7.38 11.32
CA GLY A 400 -0.01 7.07 10.27
C GLY A 400 1.42 7.14 10.79
N LEU A 401 1.80 8.19 11.52
CA LEU A 401 3.13 8.33 12.12
C LEU A 401 3.44 7.21 13.12
N VAL A 402 2.50 6.85 14.01
CA VAL A 402 2.72 5.71 14.93
C VAL A 402 2.78 4.38 14.18
N HIS A 403 2.00 4.22 13.11
CA HIS A 403 2.13 3.04 12.25
C HIS A 403 3.51 2.97 11.60
N LEU A 404 4.03 4.09 11.07
CA LEU A 404 5.39 4.16 10.52
C LEU A 404 6.46 3.86 11.59
N TYR A 405 6.24 4.29 12.83
CA TYR A 405 7.10 3.92 13.95
C TYR A 405 7.10 2.41 14.19
N TYR A 406 5.93 1.78 14.23
CA TYR A 406 5.82 0.31 14.31
C TYR A 406 6.54 -0.40 13.15
N LEU A 407 6.37 0.09 11.91
CA LEU A 407 7.06 -0.49 10.74
C LEU A 407 8.58 -0.27 10.78
N SER A 408 9.03 0.88 11.30
CA SER A 408 10.45 1.17 11.51
C SER A 408 11.06 0.19 12.51
N LEU A 409 10.38 -0.06 13.63
CA LEU A 409 10.83 -1.08 14.58
C LEU A 409 10.82 -2.49 13.95
N ARG A 410 9.82 -2.82 13.14
CA ARG A 410 9.73 -4.13 12.48
C ARG A 410 10.82 -4.38 11.44
N TYR A 411 11.12 -3.40 10.59
CA TYR A 411 11.97 -3.59 9.41
C TYR A 411 13.36 -2.94 9.52
N LEU A 412 13.51 -1.93 10.37
CA LEU A 412 14.73 -1.13 10.56
C LEU A 412 15.18 -1.17 12.04
N GLY A 413 14.99 -2.31 12.71
CA GLY A 413 15.23 -2.48 14.14
C GLY A 413 16.64 -2.06 14.57
N SER A 414 17.68 -2.39 13.80
CA SER A 414 19.06 -1.98 14.07
C SER A 414 19.25 -0.46 14.07
N SER A 415 18.65 0.24 13.10
CA SER A 415 18.73 1.71 13.01
C SER A 415 17.95 2.36 14.16
N ALA A 416 16.77 1.83 14.49
CA ALA A 416 15.99 2.30 15.63
C ALA A 416 16.71 2.10 16.97
N GLN A 417 17.42 0.99 17.15
CA GLN A 417 18.29 0.76 18.32
C GLN A 417 19.39 1.81 18.42
N GLN A 418 20.07 2.11 17.31
CA GLN A 418 21.14 3.10 17.27
C GLN A 418 20.61 4.51 17.58
N TRP A 419 19.49 4.90 16.97
CA TRP A 419 18.80 6.15 17.26
C TRP A 419 18.45 6.26 18.75
N TYR A 420 17.81 5.24 19.33
CA TYR A 420 17.45 5.23 20.75
C TYR A 420 18.67 5.26 21.70
N ALA A 421 19.74 4.56 21.34
CA ALA A 421 20.99 4.58 22.07
C ALA A 421 21.64 5.98 22.04
N SER A 422 21.55 6.69 20.92
CA SER A 422 22.11 8.03 20.73
C SER A 422 21.39 9.14 21.49
N MET A 423 20.15 8.89 21.95
CA MET A 423 19.32 9.87 22.63
C MET A 423 19.91 10.27 23.99
N ARG A 424 20.17 11.58 24.17
CA ARG A 424 20.80 12.14 25.37
C ARG A 424 19.82 12.56 26.45
N ASP A 425 18.64 13.04 26.05
CA ASP A 425 17.58 13.42 26.97
C ASP A 425 16.98 12.17 27.63
N ALA A 426 17.27 11.99 28.92
CA ALA A 426 16.81 10.85 29.70
C ALA A 426 15.28 10.79 29.83
N THR A 427 14.60 11.94 29.91
CA THR A 427 13.15 12.02 30.02
C THR A 427 12.49 11.61 28.71
N ARG A 428 12.96 12.14 27.59
CA ARG A 428 12.48 11.72 26.26
C ARG A 428 12.75 10.24 26.02
N LYS A 429 13.95 9.76 26.37
CA LYS A 429 14.36 8.36 26.23
C LYS A 429 13.47 7.42 27.04
N GLN A 430 13.14 7.79 28.28
CA GLN A 430 12.21 7.03 29.11
C GLN A 430 10.79 7.03 28.54
N ALA A 431 10.31 8.18 28.05
CA ALA A 431 8.97 8.29 27.44
C ALA A 431 8.83 7.41 26.19
N VAL A 432 9.84 7.43 25.31
CA VAL A 432 9.90 6.58 24.10
C VAL A 432 9.93 5.11 24.48
N GLY A 433 10.77 4.71 25.45
CA GLY A 433 10.86 3.32 25.91
C GLY A 433 9.53 2.81 26.49
N ALA A 434 8.90 3.60 27.37
CA ALA A 434 7.61 3.27 27.96
C ALA A 434 6.48 3.18 26.93
N PHE A 435 6.44 4.10 25.95
CA PHE A 435 5.48 4.06 24.86
C PHE A 435 5.66 2.79 24.01
N SER A 436 6.91 2.48 23.64
CA SER A 436 7.25 1.33 22.82
C SER A 436 6.84 0.03 23.51
N ALA A 437 7.27 -0.15 24.77
CA ALA A 437 6.94 -1.34 25.56
C ALA A 437 5.42 -1.55 25.69
N ARG A 438 4.66 -0.48 25.83
CA ARG A 438 3.21 -0.56 26.07
C ARG A 438 2.39 -0.81 24.80
N TYR A 439 2.75 -0.17 23.68
CA TYR A 439 1.89 -0.14 22.48
C TYR A 439 2.46 -0.90 21.28
N VAL A 440 3.79 -1.01 21.16
CA VAL A 440 4.43 -1.47 19.92
C VAL A 440 5.15 -2.80 20.10
N SER A 441 5.98 -2.90 21.14
CA SER A 441 6.82 -4.08 21.40
C SER A 441 5.98 -5.34 21.52
N LEU A 442 4.89 -5.33 22.28
CA LEU A 442 4.05 -6.50 22.49
C LEU A 442 3.45 -7.04 21.19
N VAL A 443 3.09 -6.15 20.26
CA VAL A 443 2.58 -6.55 18.94
C VAL A 443 3.66 -7.26 18.14
N LEU A 444 4.88 -6.73 18.14
CA LEU A 444 6.03 -7.33 17.45
C LEU A 444 6.45 -8.66 18.08
N VAL A 445 6.52 -8.71 19.41
CA VAL A 445 6.88 -9.91 20.16
C VAL A 445 5.87 -11.01 19.91
N GLU A 446 4.57 -10.74 19.98
CA GLU A 446 3.53 -11.73 19.73
C GLU A 446 3.60 -12.29 18.30
N GLN A 447 3.77 -11.42 17.28
CA GLN A 447 3.94 -11.84 15.88
C GLN A 447 5.18 -12.73 15.71
N MET A 448 6.28 -12.37 16.36
CA MET A 448 7.52 -13.12 16.33
C MET A 448 7.38 -14.49 17.01
N LEU A 449 6.79 -14.54 18.20
CA LEU A 449 6.53 -15.79 18.94
C LEU A 449 5.58 -16.71 18.16
N ALA A 450 4.53 -16.17 17.55
CA ALA A 450 3.61 -16.93 16.69
C ALA A 450 4.33 -17.54 15.48
N THR A 451 5.25 -16.80 14.86
CA THR A 451 6.07 -17.29 13.74
C THR A 451 6.96 -18.47 14.18
N VAL A 452 7.60 -18.37 15.35
CA VAL A 452 8.43 -19.44 15.91
C VAL A 452 7.59 -20.68 16.25
N GLU A 453 6.40 -20.50 16.85
CA GLU A 453 5.49 -21.60 17.17
C GLU A 453 5.06 -22.37 15.91
N GLN A 454 4.67 -21.66 14.85
CA GLN A 454 4.27 -22.27 13.57
C GLN A 454 5.43 -23.00 12.88
N ALA A 455 6.66 -22.50 13.03
CA ALA A 455 7.83 -23.08 12.39
C ALA A 455 8.50 -24.18 13.23
N ARG A 456 8.08 -24.41 14.47
CA ARG A 456 8.68 -25.39 15.38
C ARG A 456 8.75 -26.80 14.80
N THR A 457 7.76 -27.19 14.00
CA THR A 457 7.69 -28.53 13.36
C THR A 457 8.70 -28.72 12.23
N ARG A 458 9.29 -27.64 11.72
CA ARG A 458 10.31 -27.69 10.66
C ARG A 458 11.72 -27.89 11.21
N LEU A 459 11.89 -27.77 12.53
CA LEU A 459 13.15 -28.03 13.19
C LEU A 459 13.34 -29.55 13.29
N GLY A 460 14.59 -30.03 13.16
CA GLY A 460 14.89 -31.47 13.17
C GLY A 460 14.45 -32.17 14.46
N GLU A 461 14.33 -33.50 14.41
CA GLU A 461 13.79 -34.32 15.51
C GLU A 461 14.55 -34.15 16.84
N ASP A 462 15.83 -33.81 16.78
CA ASP A 462 16.69 -33.57 17.95
C ASP A 462 16.39 -32.25 18.69
N VAL A 463 15.55 -31.37 18.13
CA VAL A 463 15.32 -30.00 18.63
C VAL A 463 13.91 -29.82 19.18
N VAL A 464 13.81 -29.50 20.47
CA VAL A 464 12.55 -29.17 21.16
C VAL A 464 12.55 -27.69 21.55
N VAL A 465 11.62 -26.92 20.97
CA VAL A 465 11.42 -25.50 21.32
C VAL A 465 10.25 -25.34 22.28
N ARG A 466 10.44 -24.61 23.39
CA ARG A 466 9.41 -24.26 24.37
C ARG A 466 9.28 -22.75 24.45
N ILE A 467 8.07 -22.22 24.30
CA ILE A 467 7.82 -20.77 24.30
C ILE A 467 7.09 -20.37 25.59
N ASN A 468 7.66 -19.40 26.31
CA ASN A 468 7.02 -18.73 27.45
C ASN A 468 6.61 -17.31 27.03
N ARG A 469 5.32 -17.15 26.71
CA ARG A 469 4.74 -15.88 26.23
C ARG A 469 4.70 -14.79 27.30
N VAL A 470 4.55 -15.16 28.58
CA VAL A 470 4.45 -14.19 29.69
C VAL A 470 5.81 -13.56 29.97
N ALA A 471 6.88 -14.36 29.96
CA ALA A 471 8.24 -13.89 30.19
C ALA A 471 8.95 -13.40 28.91
N GLY A 472 8.37 -13.63 27.72
CA GLY A 472 9.04 -13.33 26.46
C GLY A 472 10.28 -14.20 26.21
N GLU A 473 10.25 -15.46 26.65
CA GLU A 473 11.40 -16.38 26.60
C GLU A 473 11.14 -17.55 25.65
N ILE A 474 12.16 -17.92 24.87
CA ILE A 474 12.13 -19.07 23.96
C ILE A 474 13.28 -20.00 24.35
N ARG A 475 12.96 -21.21 24.75
CA ARG A 475 13.90 -22.21 25.24
C ARG A 475 14.04 -23.31 24.20
N CYS A 476 15.23 -23.44 23.64
CA CYS A 476 15.61 -24.45 22.66
C CYS A 476 16.44 -25.52 23.35
N VAL A 477 15.92 -26.76 23.37
CA VAL A 477 16.59 -27.93 23.91
C VAL A 477 17.01 -28.83 22.74
N TYR A 478 18.30 -29.10 22.62
CA TYR A 478 18.86 -30.03 21.65
C TYR A 478 19.27 -31.31 22.39
N THR A 479 18.82 -32.49 21.92
CA THR A 479 19.12 -33.79 22.54
C THR A 479 20.10 -34.60 21.68
N ILE A 480 21.16 -35.14 22.29
CA ILE A 480 22.17 -36.03 21.66
C ILE A 480 22.51 -37.13 22.65
N ASP A 481 22.36 -38.40 22.25
CA ASP A 481 22.75 -39.56 23.07
C ASP A 481 22.25 -39.45 24.53
N GLU A 482 20.98 -39.10 24.70
CA GLU A 482 20.30 -38.87 26.01
C GLU A 482 20.82 -37.68 26.85
N GLN A 483 21.72 -36.85 26.29
CA GLN A 483 22.20 -35.61 26.89
C GLN A 483 21.57 -34.38 26.24
N THR A 484 21.36 -33.31 27.01
CA THR A 484 20.70 -32.09 26.54
C THR A 484 21.60 -30.86 26.56
N LEU A 485 21.55 -30.10 25.47
CA LEU A 485 22.12 -28.76 25.31
C LEU A 485 20.97 -27.76 25.27
N GLU A 486 21.09 -26.64 25.99
CA GLU A 486 19.98 -25.70 26.15
C GLU A 486 20.38 -24.25 25.91
N MET A 487 19.71 -23.64 24.94
CA MET A 487 19.80 -22.21 24.60
C MET A 487 18.49 -21.52 24.94
N VAL A 488 18.55 -20.38 25.62
CA VAL A 488 17.40 -19.55 25.98
C VAL A 488 17.55 -18.19 25.32
N VAL A 489 16.57 -17.80 24.52
CA VAL A 489 16.46 -16.48 23.89
C VAL A 489 15.48 -15.66 24.71
N ARG A 490 15.92 -14.53 25.29
CA ARG A 490 15.06 -13.63 26.06
C ARG A 490 14.80 -12.35 25.29
N VAL A 491 13.52 -12.02 25.12
CA VAL A 491 13.07 -10.83 24.40
C VAL A 491 12.74 -9.74 25.42
N PRO A 492 13.39 -8.57 25.37
CA PRO A 492 13.14 -7.50 26.33
C PRO A 492 11.77 -6.83 26.10
N ALA A 493 11.22 -6.20 27.14
CA ALA A 493 9.95 -5.48 27.06
C ALA A 493 9.97 -4.33 26.04
N GLU A 494 11.12 -3.69 25.85
CA GLU A 494 11.34 -2.59 24.90
C GLU A 494 11.79 -3.08 23.52
N TYR A 495 11.61 -4.35 23.18
CA TYR A 495 12.01 -4.88 21.86
C TYR A 495 11.34 -4.11 20.70
N PRO A 496 12.10 -3.67 19.68
CA PRO A 496 13.50 -3.96 19.41
C PRO A 496 14.47 -2.88 19.90
N LEU A 497 14.05 -1.82 20.60
CA LEU A 497 14.96 -0.76 21.10
C LEU A 497 16.03 -1.32 22.04
N ALA A 498 15.66 -2.32 22.84
CA ALA A 498 16.59 -3.15 23.59
C ALA A 498 16.89 -4.44 22.82
N SER A 499 18.16 -4.86 22.81
CA SER A 499 18.59 -6.07 22.09
C SER A 499 18.14 -7.34 22.80
N VAL A 500 17.83 -8.36 22.00
CA VAL A 500 17.54 -9.73 22.48
C VAL A 500 18.81 -10.32 23.10
N SER A 501 18.68 -11.02 24.23
CA SER A 501 19.78 -11.78 24.82
C SER A 501 19.66 -13.27 24.51
N VAL A 502 20.80 -13.91 24.29
CA VAL A 502 20.89 -15.36 24.08
C VAL A 502 21.79 -15.94 25.16
N GLU A 503 21.22 -16.77 26.01
CA GLU A 503 21.87 -17.37 27.18
C GLU A 503 21.95 -18.89 27.00
N GLY A 504 22.99 -19.51 27.54
CA GLY A 504 23.13 -20.97 27.56
C GLY A 504 22.75 -21.51 28.93
N ALA A 505 21.59 -22.15 29.06
CA ALA A 505 21.11 -22.66 30.33
C ALA A 505 21.77 -24.00 30.71
N GLN A 506 22.07 -24.83 29.71
CA GLN A 506 22.72 -26.14 29.92
C GLN A 506 23.74 -26.41 28.82
N ARG A 507 24.97 -26.76 29.22
CA ARG A 507 26.09 -27.09 28.32
C ARG A 507 26.65 -28.46 28.70
N LEU A 508 26.75 -29.37 27.74
CA LEU A 508 27.38 -30.69 27.89
C LEU A 508 28.29 -30.98 26.70
N GLY A 509 29.43 -31.67 26.91
CA GLY A 509 30.30 -32.15 25.82
C GLY A 509 31.05 -31.09 24.99
N VAL A 510 30.81 -29.79 25.19
CA VAL A 510 31.37 -28.70 24.36
C VAL A 510 32.24 -27.75 25.19
N LYS A 511 33.39 -27.31 24.66
CA LYS A 511 34.25 -26.29 25.30
C LYS A 511 33.52 -24.96 25.48
N GLU A 512 33.80 -24.24 26.57
CA GLU A 512 33.07 -23.03 26.94
C GLU A 512 33.24 -21.89 25.92
N SER A 513 34.45 -21.73 25.37
CA SER A 513 34.75 -20.73 24.33
C SER A 513 33.91 -20.95 23.07
N ARG A 514 33.76 -22.21 22.64
CA ARG A 514 32.95 -22.60 21.48
C ARG A 514 31.46 -22.38 21.76
N TRP A 515 31.00 -22.82 22.92
CA TRP A 515 29.62 -22.60 23.35
C TRP A 515 29.24 -21.12 23.35
N LYS A 516 30.06 -20.27 23.98
CA LYS A 516 29.89 -18.81 23.97
C LYS A 516 29.90 -18.24 22.55
N ALA A 517 30.77 -18.76 21.67
CA ALA A 517 30.82 -18.32 20.29
C ALA A 517 29.53 -18.65 19.51
N TRP A 518 28.94 -19.83 19.72
CA TRP A 518 27.66 -20.19 19.11
C TRP A 518 26.52 -19.31 19.62
N LEU A 519 26.42 -19.08 20.93
CA LEU A 519 25.40 -18.19 21.50
C LEU A 519 25.53 -16.75 20.96
N LEU A 520 26.77 -16.23 20.88
CA LEU A 520 27.03 -14.91 20.31
C LEU A 520 26.71 -14.86 18.81
N ALA A 521 27.01 -15.92 18.05
CA ALA A 521 26.66 -16.00 16.64
C ALA A 521 25.13 -15.94 16.45
N SER A 522 24.39 -16.74 17.23
CA SER A 522 22.93 -16.75 17.29
C SER A 522 22.35 -15.38 17.67
N GLN A 523 22.88 -14.73 18.71
CA GLN A 523 22.45 -13.38 19.10
C GLN A 523 22.65 -12.34 17.98
N ARG A 524 23.78 -12.42 17.26
CA ARG A 524 24.08 -11.51 16.15
C ARG A 524 23.13 -11.70 14.95
N VAL A 525 22.70 -12.92 14.66
CA VAL A 525 21.70 -13.17 13.61
C VAL A 525 20.39 -12.43 13.92
N ILE A 526 19.98 -12.41 15.19
CA ILE A 526 18.77 -11.71 15.61
C ILE A 526 18.97 -10.19 15.54
N SER A 527 20.08 -9.69 16.09
CA SER A 527 20.23 -8.25 16.36
C SER A 527 20.88 -7.43 15.24
N LEU A 528 21.76 -8.02 14.42
CA LEU A 528 22.55 -7.26 13.43
C LEU A 528 22.09 -7.46 11.99
N THR A 529 21.45 -8.58 11.67
CA THR A 529 21.03 -8.89 10.30
C THR A 529 19.54 -8.75 10.08
N ASN A 530 18.77 -8.21 11.04
CA ASN A 530 17.30 -8.29 11.06
C ASN A 530 16.80 -9.73 10.76
N GLY A 531 17.58 -10.74 11.19
CA GLY A 531 17.27 -12.15 10.98
C GLY A 531 16.19 -12.61 11.95
N SER A 532 15.53 -13.71 11.62
CA SER A 532 14.48 -14.25 12.50
C SER A 532 15.10 -15.02 13.68
N ILE A 533 14.35 -15.12 14.79
CA ILE A 533 14.73 -16.01 15.90
C ILE A 533 14.84 -17.46 15.42
N LEU A 534 14.03 -17.85 14.43
CA LEU A 534 14.09 -19.18 13.83
C LEU A 534 15.45 -19.42 13.16
N ASP A 535 15.97 -18.47 12.38
CA ASP A 535 17.29 -18.57 11.75
C ASP A 535 18.39 -18.71 12.80
N SER A 536 18.25 -18.02 13.94
CA SER A 536 19.16 -18.15 15.07
C SER A 536 19.10 -19.54 15.73
N ILE A 537 17.90 -20.12 15.87
CA ILE A 537 17.70 -21.49 16.38
C ILE A 537 18.28 -22.52 15.41
N GLU A 538 18.04 -22.34 14.10
CA GLU A 538 18.59 -23.24 13.07
C GLU A 538 20.10 -23.16 12.99
N LEU A 539 20.68 -21.95 13.04
CA LEU A 539 22.13 -21.77 13.07
C LEU A 539 22.74 -22.47 14.28
N PHE A 540 22.10 -22.34 15.45
CA PHE A 540 22.53 -23.00 16.67
C PHE A 540 22.47 -24.52 16.53
N SER A 541 21.31 -25.07 16.16
CA SER A 541 21.09 -26.52 16.07
C SER A 541 22.00 -27.18 15.03
N ARG A 542 22.22 -26.53 13.88
CA ARG A 542 23.12 -27.05 12.84
C ARG A 542 24.59 -26.98 13.26
N ASN A 543 25.02 -25.94 13.97
CA ASN A 543 26.38 -25.89 14.52
C ASN A 543 26.61 -27.01 15.55
N VAL A 544 25.62 -27.28 16.40
CA VAL A 544 25.63 -28.41 17.33
C VAL A 544 25.75 -29.73 16.55
N SER A 545 24.83 -30.01 15.64
CA SER A 545 24.81 -31.24 14.84
C SER A 545 26.14 -31.48 14.10
N LEU A 546 26.62 -30.48 13.34
CA LEU A 546 27.88 -30.59 12.59
C LEU A 546 29.10 -30.81 13.49
N HIS A 547 29.06 -30.30 14.72
CA HIS A 547 30.14 -30.51 15.67
C HIS A 547 30.25 -31.99 16.07
N PHE A 548 29.13 -32.62 16.39
CA PHE A 548 29.09 -34.05 16.75
C PHE A 548 29.31 -34.97 15.54
N LEU A 549 29.05 -34.50 14.32
CA LEU A 549 29.47 -35.16 13.07
C LEU A 549 30.97 -35.00 12.75
N GLY A 550 31.74 -34.29 13.57
CA GLY A 550 33.19 -34.15 13.43
C GLY A 550 33.65 -33.08 12.43
N PHE A 551 32.78 -32.15 12.02
CA PHE A 551 33.19 -31.05 11.15
C PHE A 551 34.12 -30.07 11.89
N VAL A 552 35.13 -29.59 11.17
CA VAL A 552 36.12 -28.63 11.68
C VAL A 552 35.53 -27.22 11.64
N GLU A 553 35.63 -26.53 12.77
CA GLU A 553 35.17 -25.15 12.94
C GLU A 553 36.11 -24.10 12.32
N CYS A 554 35.59 -22.88 12.13
CA CYS A 554 36.44 -21.75 11.81
C CYS A 554 37.28 -21.33 13.02
N ALA A 555 38.59 -21.19 12.82
CA ALA A 555 39.52 -20.78 13.88
C ALA A 555 39.43 -19.30 14.31
N ILE A 556 38.63 -18.47 13.64
CA ILE A 556 38.39 -17.06 14.03
C ILE A 556 37.11 -16.94 14.87
N CYS A 557 35.99 -17.49 14.38
CA CYS A 557 34.69 -17.32 15.01
C CYS A 557 34.22 -18.54 15.82
N TYR A 558 35.03 -19.62 15.89
CA TYR A 558 34.72 -20.87 16.59
C TYR A 558 33.34 -21.47 16.25
N SER A 559 32.85 -21.20 15.04
CA SER A 559 31.58 -21.70 14.52
C SER A 559 31.85 -22.52 13.26
N ILE A 560 31.08 -23.57 13.04
CA ILE A 560 31.19 -24.40 11.84
C ILE A 560 30.44 -23.71 10.69
N LEU A 561 29.22 -23.24 10.95
CA LEU A 561 28.46 -22.40 10.04
C LEU A 561 28.64 -20.93 10.38
N HIS A 562 28.93 -20.11 9.37
CA HIS A 562 28.87 -18.65 9.48
C HIS A 562 27.41 -18.18 9.54
N GLN A 563 27.18 -16.89 9.81
CA GLN A 563 25.86 -16.25 9.73
C GLN A 563 25.23 -16.38 8.33
N ASP A 564 26.05 -16.51 7.29
CA ASP A 564 25.61 -16.76 5.90
C ASP A 564 25.38 -18.25 5.61
N HIS A 565 25.36 -19.10 6.63
CA HIS A 565 25.21 -20.56 6.55
C HIS A 565 26.30 -21.26 5.70
N LEU A 566 27.47 -20.64 5.53
CA LEU A 566 28.61 -21.19 4.80
C LEU A 566 29.59 -21.93 5.72
N LEU A 567 30.21 -22.99 5.20
CA LEU A 567 31.25 -23.77 5.87
C LEU A 567 32.64 -23.10 5.76
N PRO A 568 33.61 -23.45 6.64
CA PRO A 568 34.96 -22.88 6.62
C PRO A 568 35.75 -23.47 5.44
N ALA A 569 35.72 -22.77 4.30
CA ALA A 569 36.31 -23.26 3.05
C ALA A 569 37.78 -22.85 2.85
N LYS A 570 38.29 -21.86 3.59
CA LYS A 570 39.67 -21.35 3.42
C LYS A 570 40.60 -22.01 4.42
N THR A 571 41.62 -22.72 3.95
CA THR A 571 42.57 -23.44 4.81
C THR A 571 43.95 -22.82 4.73
N CYS A 572 44.58 -22.55 5.88
CA CYS A 572 45.98 -22.12 5.91
C CYS A 572 46.89 -23.27 5.45
N THR A 573 47.82 -23.02 4.53
CA THR A 573 48.77 -24.04 4.07
C THR A 573 49.84 -24.40 5.10
N THR A 574 50.08 -23.54 6.09
CA THR A 574 51.13 -23.73 7.11
C THR A 574 50.58 -24.45 8.34
N CYS A 575 49.52 -23.93 8.97
CA CYS A 575 48.97 -24.52 10.20
C CYS A 575 47.71 -25.38 9.97
N LEU A 576 47.24 -25.52 8.73
CA LEU A 576 46.09 -26.34 8.32
C LEU A 576 44.74 -25.99 8.96
N ASN A 577 44.67 -24.91 9.74
CA ASN A 577 43.41 -24.41 10.30
C ASN A 577 42.50 -23.85 9.21
N LYS A 578 41.18 -23.99 9.42
CA LYS A 578 40.14 -23.56 8.49
C LYS A 578 39.47 -22.25 8.90
N PHE A 579 38.99 -21.51 7.92
CA PHE A 579 38.39 -20.19 8.08
C PHE A 579 37.21 -19.99 7.12
N HIS A 580 36.16 -19.31 7.58
CA HIS A 580 35.17 -18.74 6.66
C HIS A 580 35.81 -17.61 5.85
N ALA A 581 35.41 -17.47 4.58
CA ALA A 581 35.92 -16.42 3.72
C ALA A 581 35.65 -15.02 4.31
N ALA A 582 34.44 -14.78 4.81
CA ALA A 582 34.05 -13.52 5.46
C ALA A 582 34.89 -13.20 6.71
N CYS A 583 35.08 -14.17 7.61
CA CYS A 583 35.90 -13.98 8.80
C CYS A 583 37.35 -13.63 8.46
N LEU A 584 37.94 -14.37 7.50
CA LEU A 584 39.32 -14.15 7.08
C LEU A 584 39.50 -12.80 6.37
N TYR A 585 38.54 -12.42 5.52
CA TYR A 585 38.54 -11.13 4.85
C TYR A 585 38.45 -9.97 5.84
N LYS A 586 37.52 -10.03 6.79
CA LYS A 586 37.38 -9.03 7.85
C LYS A 586 38.66 -8.91 8.68
N TRP A 587 39.30 -10.03 8.99
CA TRP A 587 40.59 -10.06 9.67
C TRP A 587 41.71 -9.37 8.88
N PHE A 588 41.85 -9.65 7.58
CA PHE A 588 42.86 -8.99 6.75
C PHE A 588 42.62 -7.48 6.67
N LYS A 589 41.37 -7.07 6.53
CA LYS A 589 41.01 -5.64 6.52
C LYS A 589 41.35 -4.96 7.84
N SER A 590 41.12 -5.60 8.99
CA SER A 590 41.43 -5.02 10.31
C SER A 590 42.92 -5.08 10.67
N SER A 591 43.65 -6.10 10.22
CA SER A 591 45.07 -6.30 10.57
C SER A 591 46.05 -5.62 9.60
N GLY A 592 45.56 -5.14 8.45
CA GLY A 592 46.39 -4.49 7.43
C GLY A 592 47.37 -5.44 6.71
N SER A 593 47.30 -6.75 6.94
CA SER A 593 48.15 -7.74 6.28
C SER A 593 47.39 -9.03 5.97
N SER A 594 47.77 -9.71 4.89
CA SER A 594 47.20 -11.01 4.47
C SER A 594 47.87 -12.19 5.19
N THR A 595 48.02 -12.10 6.51
CA THR A 595 48.68 -13.12 7.34
C THR A 595 47.69 -13.96 8.14
N CYS A 596 48.00 -15.25 8.29
CA CYS A 596 47.16 -16.17 9.06
C CYS A 596 46.98 -15.70 10.51
N PRO A 597 45.74 -15.62 11.05
CA PRO A 597 45.50 -15.16 12.42
C PRO A 597 46.22 -15.97 13.50
N LEU A 598 46.51 -17.25 13.23
CA LEU A 598 47.09 -18.17 14.21
C LEU A 598 48.62 -18.28 14.09
N CYS A 599 49.14 -18.56 12.89
CA CYS A 599 50.57 -18.80 12.69
C CYS A 599 51.32 -17.61 12.06
N ARG A 600 50.62 -16.52 11.71
CA ARG A 600 51.16 -15.29 11.11
C ARG A 600 51.91 -15.47 9.79
N SER A 601 51.88 -16.67 9.19
CA SER A 601 52.42 -16.91 7.85
C SER A 601 51.58 -16.19 6.79
N THR A 602 52.20 -15.82 5.66
CA THR A 602 51.49 -15.28 4.50
C THR A 602 50.44 -16.27 4.00
N PHE A 603 49.22 -15.79 3.81
CA PHE A 603 48.09 -16.63 3.47
C PHE A 603 47.97 -16.78 1.94
N ASN A 604 48.34 -17.96 1.42
CA ASN A 604 48.21 -18.27 0.01
C ASN A 604 46.85 -18.91 -0.28
N PHE A 605 46.04 -18.27 -1.14
CA PHE A 605 44.82 -18.88 -1.65
C PHE A 605 45.20 -20.03 -2.59
N LYS A 606 44.94 -21.28 -2.20
CA LYS A 606 45.00 -22.40 -3.15
C LYS A 606 44.02 -22.11 -4.31
N ARG A 607 44.54 -21.89 -5.52
CA ARG A 607 43.73 -21.94 -6.75
C ARG A 607 43.18 -23.37 -6.84
N ARG A 608 41.85 -23.51 -6.93
CA ARG A 608 41.24 -24.80 -7.27
C ARG A 608 41.69 -25.13 -8.69
N SER A 609 42.43 -26.22 -8.85
CA SER A 609 42.64 -26.91 -10.13
C SER A 609 41.39 -27.69 -10.50
#